data_AF-A0A958GC78-F1
#
_entry.id   AF-A0A958GC78-F1
#
_cell.length_a   1.000
_cell.length_b   1.000
_cell.length_c   1.000
_cell.angle_alpha   90.00
_cell.angle_beta   90.00
_cell.angle_gamma   90.00
#
_symmetry.space_group_name_H-M   'P 1'
#
loop_
_entity.id
_entity.type
_entity.pdbx_description
1 polymer ?
#
loop_
_entity_poly.entity_id
_entity_poly.type
_entity_poly.pdbx_seq_one_letter_code
_entity_poly.pdbx_strand_id
1 'polypeptide(L)' 'NPEHAPLAYALQGADTLGSSLVDTQSGFFRLSFLPAGSYSVMIEDTSGQSALRENIEVTAGNDQDLGDIVLN' A
#
# COMPACT_ATOMS: atom_id res chain seq x y z
N ASN A 1 -6.67 6.18 14.53
CA ASN A 1 -5.85 6.28 15.75
C ASN A 1 -4.44 6.67 15.34
N PRO A 2 -3.97 7.92 15.55
CA PRO A 2 -2.63 8.34 15.09
C PRO A 2 -1.48 7.54 15.73
N GLU A 3 -1.75 6.81 16.82
CA GLU A 3 -0.79 5.96 17.51
C GLU A 3 -0.31 4.70 16.75
N HIS A 4 -1.01 4.26 15.69
CA HIS A 4 -0.62 3.05 14.97
C HIS A 4 0.28 3.32 13.74
N ALA A 5 0.37 4.58 13.29
CA ALA A 5 1.21 5.04 12.17
C ALA A 5 1.37 4.02 11.00
N PRO A 6 0.28 3.65 10.30
CA PRO A 6 0.35 2.66 9.22
C PRO A 6 1.16 3.16 8.02
N LEU A 7 1.94 2.25 7.43
CA LEU A 7 2.66 2.44 6.17
C LEU A 7 2.12 1.49 5.11
N ALA A 8 1.96 2.02 3.89
CA ALA A 8 1.70 1.24 2.70
C ALA A 8 3.00 1.03 1.91
N TYR A 9 3.19 -0.16 1.37
CA TYR A 9 4.37 -0.58 0.61
C TYR A 9 3.96 -1.16 -0.74
N ALA A 10 4.68 -0.78 -1.80
CA ALA A 10 4.62 -1.45 -3.10
C ALA A 10 5.78 -2.44 -3.20
N LEU A 11 5.46 -3.71 -3.40
CA LEU A 11 6.40 -4.82 -3.45
C LEU A 11 6.38 -5.46 -4.84
N GLN A 12 7.55 -5.84 -5.33
CA GLN A 12 7.68 -6.67 -6.53
C GLN A 12 8.67 -7.81 -6.22
N GLY A 13 8.15 -9.03 -6.08
CA GLY A 13 8.94 -10.13 -5.56
C GLY A 13 9.37 -9.87 -4.10
N ALA A 14 10.67 -9.86 -3.83
CA ALA A 14 11.24 -9.58 -2.51
C ALA A 14 11.61 -8.10 -2.30
N ASP A 15 11.53 -7.28 -3.35
CA ASP A 15 11.97 -5.89 -3.31
C ASP A 15 10.83 -4.95 -2.92
N THR A 16 11.13 -3.98 -2.04
CA THR A 16 10.25 -2.85 -1.76
C THR A 16 10.59 -1.72 -2.71
N LEU A 17 9.68 -1.40 -3.62
CA LEU A 17 9.87 -0.38 -4.66
C LEU A 17 9.36 1.00 -4.26
N GLY A 18 8.44 1.06 -3.31
CA GLY A 18 7.93 2.32 -2.79
C GLY A 18 7.22 2.15 -1.45
N SER A 19 7.13 3.25 -0.70
CA SER A 19 6.34 3.32 0.51
C SER A 19 5.65 4.68 0.64
N SER A 20 4.57 4.72 1.41
CA SER A 20 3.81 5.93 1.68
C SER A 20 3.15 5.84 3.05
N LEU A 21 3.03 6.98 3.73
CA LEU A 21 2.25 7.06 4.97
C LEU A 21 0.77 6.95 4.64
N VAL A 22 0.03 6.21 5.48
CA VAL A 22 -1.42 6.21 5.43
C VAL A 22 -1.93 7.40 6.24
N ASP A 23 -2.83 8.19 5.66
CA ASP A 23 -3.53 9.24 6.40
C ASP A 23 -4.45 8.59 7.45
N THR A 24 -4.13 8.77 8.72
CA THR A 24 -4.87 8.13 9.82
C THR A 24 -6.23 8.77 10.13
N GLN A 25 -6.56 9.91 9.53
CA GLN A 25 -7.90 10.52 9.60
C GLN A 25 -8.81 9.98 8.50
N SER A 26 -8.29 9.83 7.28
CA SER A 26 -9.10 9.46 6.11
C SER A 26 -8.96 7.98 5.69
N GLY A 27 -7.87 7.32 6.07
CA GLY A 27 -7.53 5.95 5.68
C GLY A 27 -6.85 5.84 4.30
N PHE A 28 -6.73 6.95 3.56
CA PHE A 28 -6.17 6.93 2.21
C PHE A 28 -4.64 6.95 2.21
N PHE A 29 -4.06 6.33 1.19
CA PHE A 29 -2.65 6.38 0.86
C PHE A 29 -2.46 6.47 -0.65
N ARG A 30 -1.27 6.88 -1.08
CA ARG A 30 -0.91 6.88 -2.50
C ARG A 30 0.52 6.38 -2.68
N LEU A 31 0.66 5.33 -3.49
CA LEU A 31 1.95 4.86 -4.00
C LEU A 31 2.09 5.38 -5.43
N SER A 32 3.11 6.21 -5.67
CA SER A 32 3.30 6.93 -6.94
C SER A 32 4.63 6.58 -7.58
N PHE A 33 4.76 6.91 -8.87
CA PHE A 33 5.99 6.69 -9.66
C PHE A 33 6.40 5.22 -9.79
N LEU A 34 5.44 4.30 -9.66
CA LEU A 34 5.68 2.89 -9.93
C LEU A 34 5.69 2.65 -11.46
N PRO A 35 6.71 1.96 -11.99
CA PRO A 35 6.67 1.46 -13.36
C PRO A 35 5.43 0.58 -13.60
N ALA A 36 4.95 0.51 -14.84
CA ALA A 36 3.89 -0.42 -15.18
C ALA A 36 4.34 -1.87 -14.91
N GLY A 37 3.47 -2.69 -14.31
CA GLY A 37 3.81 -4.06 -13.91
C GLY A 37 2.84 -4.62 -12.87
N SER A 38 3.12 -5.84 -12.40
CA SER A 38 2.38 -6.48 -11.32
C SER A 38 3.11 -6.30 -9.99
N TYR A 39 2.35 -6.00 -8.94
CA TYR A 39 2.83 -5.67 -7.60
C TYR A 39 2.00 -6.37 -6.54
N SER A 40 2.61 -6.54 -5.37
CA SER A 40 1.89 -6.75 -4.12
C SER A 40 1.91 -5.47 -3.30
N VAL A 41 0.78 -5.11 -2.69
CA VAL A 41 0.65 -3.96 -1.81
C VAL A 41 0.46 -4.46 -0.38
N MET A 42 1.37 -4.08 0.51
CA MET A 42 1.32 -4.43 1.93
C MET A 42 1.05 -3.17 2.74
N ILE A 43 0.13 -3.24 3.70
CA ILE A 43 -0.11 -2.20 4.68
C ILE A 43 0.21 -2.81 6.04
N GLU A 44 1.04 -2.14 6.83
CA GLU A 44 1.44 -2.58 8.17
C GLU A 44 1.42 -1.38 9.12
N ASP A 45 1.00 -1.63 10.37
CA ASP A 45 1.01 -0.64 11.43
C ASP A 45 2.02 -0.97 12.54
N THR A 46 2.29 -0.02 13.42
CA THR A 46 3.28 -0.17 14.51
C THR A 46 2.84 -1.16 15.59
N SER A 47 1.59 -1.60 15.58
CA SER A 47 1.06 -2.63 16.47
C SER A 47 1.23 -4.05 15.90
N GLY A 48 1.75 -4.16 14.67
CA GLY A 48 2.00 -5.42 13.96
C GLY A 48 0.79 -5.95 13.19
N GLN A 49 -0.29 -5.18 13.09
CA GLN A 49 -1.41 -5.54 12.23
C GLN A 49 -1.05 -5.26 10.77
N SER A 50 -1.44 -6.17 9.88
CA SER A 50 -1.10 -6.02 8.47
C SER A 50 -2.17 -6.55 7.52
N ALA A 51 -2.10 -6.09 6.27
CA ALA A 51 -2.88 -6.60 5.16
C ALA A 51 -2.02 -6.65 3.90
N LEU A 52 -2.12 -7.76 3.16
CA LEU A 52 -1.48 -7.94 1.86
C LEU A 52 -2.53 -8.01 0.76
N ARG A 53 -2.24 -7.37 -0.37
CA ARG A 53 -2.97 -7.48 -1.64
C ARG A 53 -1.98 -7.88 -2.71
N GLU A 54 -2.26 -8.95 -3.43
CA GLU A 54 -1.37 -9.48 -4.47
C GLU A 54 -1.98 -9.25 -5.84
N ASN A 55 -1.15 -9.35 -6.89
CA ASN A 55 -1.56 -9.26 -8.29
C ASN A 55 -2.23 -7.92 -8.64
N ILE A 56 -1.73 -6.82 -8.08
CA ILE A 56 -2.16 -5.47 -8.44
C ILE A 56 -1.44 -5.07 -9.73
N GLU A 57 -2.20 -4.92 -10.81
CA GLU A 57 -1.69 -4.43 -12.08
C GLU A 57 -1.64 -2.90 -12.10
N VAL A 58 -0.44 -2.35 -12.22
CA VAL A 58 -0.21 -0.92 -12.39
C VAL A 58 -0.01 -0.62 -13.87
N THR A 59 -0.81 0.32 -14.39
CA THR A 59 -0.66 0.84 -15.76
C THR A 59 -0.11 2.27 -15.69
N ALA A 60 0.89 2.57 -16.53
CA ALA A 60 1.50 3.89 -16.56
C ALA A 60 0.46 4.99 -16.85
N GLY A 61 0.45 6.02 -16.01
CA GLY A 61 -0.45 7.18 -16.15
C GLY A 61 -1.86 6.98 -15.60
N ASN A 62 -2.19 5.82 -15.02
CA ASN A 62 -3.47 5.56 -14.37
C ASN A 62 -3.28 5.32 -12.88
N ASP A 63 -4.28 5.76 -12.09
CA ASP A 63 -4.40 5.39 -10.69
C ASP A 63 -5.22 4.09 -10.59
N GLN A 64 -4.75 3.13 -9.80
CA GLN A 64 -5.46 1.90 -9.50
C GLN A 64 -6.04 1.98 -8.09
N ASP A 65 -7.37 1.92 -7.99
CA ASP A 65 -8.05 1.80 -6.71
C ASP A 65 -7.97 0.36 -6.20
N LEU A 66 -7.65 0.21 -4.91
CA LEU A 66 -7.52 -1.07 -4.21
C LEU A 66 -8.76 -1.41 -3.37
N GLY A 67 -9.72 -0.50 -3.30
CA GLY A 67 -10.91 -0.61 -2.47
C GLY A 67 -10.59 -0.55 -0.98
N ASP A 68 -11.54 -1.03 -0.17
CA ASP A 68 -11.39 -1.03 1.28
C ASP A 68 -10.41 -2.11 1.76
N ILE A 69 -9.51 -1.71 2.66
CA ILE A 69 -8.51 -2.58 3.28
C ILE A 69 -8.66 -2.50 4.79
N VAL A 70 -8.79 -3.66 5.42
CA VAL A 70 -8.86 -3.82 6.88
C VAL A 70 -7.62 -4.59 7.34
N LEU A 71 -6.91 -4.05 8.32
CA LEU A 71 -5.77 -4.71 8.95
C LEU A 71 -6.27 -5.77 9.94
N ASN A 72 -5.60 -6.91 9.98
CA ASN A 72 -5.88 -7.99 10.94
C ASN A 72 -4.72 -8.15 11.91
#